data_AF-A0A1B6H539-F1
#
_entry.id   AF-A0A1B6H539-F1
#
_cell.length_a   1.000
_cell.length_b   1.000
_cell.length_c   1.000
_cell.angle_alpha   90.00
_cell.angle_beta   90.00
_cell.angle_gamma   90.00
#
_symmetry.space_group_name_H-M   'P 1'
#
loop_
_entity.id
_entity.type
_entity.pdbx_description
1 polymer ?
#
loop_
_entity_poly.entity_id
_entity_poly.type
_entity_poly.pdbx_seq_one_letter_code
_entity_poly.pdbx_strand_id
1 'polypeptide(L)'
;EDVRTAPRDHVIQLVRGCKDTVRLVVCQPPLDNSTRKSALLSSAKKAKLKSNPSRVRFAEGVVVNGSPLYTASAFSGGEGGVPLMPNVLKVFLENGQTKSFKYDSTTRVGDVVASLQQKLCLKAIHHFSLVLEQVKSLRRNKLTLLNPEHTLARIASRPGSHNLRCLFRVAFVPRDACDLAQKDLAAFEYLYLQCCNDVVQERYAPELKYDIALRLAALHIHQHAISNNIPPSKITVKSIEREFGLERFVPVSLMESMKRKELRKLLSHLLKLNQTMTGTSHKCLTSLQAKLYYLSIISELPSYGAKCFSTNIRDCNMETVILVSPKLGISQINGIRNSMPVPLADIEHLTLIRVQREDQISSLVTIYLPTAIQKEVSVSMEDRDADELVLVLQGYYRLLTGKQLPLEQEKDIWTQDQAPLYHSQHAVRPARWSYAVDSEEERYANFAVSPPYHPVSHTRHMRSNGSMTLTRSHSDVMQPSNNTVDNNMNNTLPSKFKDR
;
A
#
# COMPACT_ATOMS: atom_id res chain seq x y z
N GLU A 1 3.27 -31.87 -35.29
CA GLU A 1 2.52 -31.21 -36.38
C GLU A 1 2.47 -29.72 -36.12
N ASP A 2 2.43 -28.88 -37.17
CA ASP A 2 2.22 -27.44 -36.99
C ASP A 2 0.74 -27.18 -36.65
N VAL A 3 0.49 -26.87 -35.38
CA VAL A 3 -0.85 -26.64 -34.83
C VAL A 3 -1.52 -25.40 -35.45
N ARG A 4 -0.77 -24.48 -36.08
CA ARG A 4 -1.33 -23.27 -36.71
C ARG A 4 -2.18 -23.58 -37.93
N THR A 5 -1.88 -24.67 -38.63
CA THR A 5 -2.54 -25.06 -39.88
C THR A 5 -3.48 -26.24 -39.71
N ALA A 6 -3.48 -26.88 -38.54
CA ALA A 6 -4.28 -28.06 -38.25
C ALA A 6 -5.71 -27.69 -37.80
N PRO A 7 -6.75 -28.43 -38.21
CA PRO A 7 -8.10 -28.28 -37.69
C PRO A 7 -8.14 -28.50 -36.17
N ARG A 8 -8.83 -27.61 -35.44
CA ARG A 8 -8.88 -27.64 -33.97
C ARG A 8 -9.28 -28.99 -33.40
N ASP A 9 -10.31 -29.62 -33.98
CA ASP A 9 -10.84 -30.89 -33.48
C ASP A 9 -9.86 -32.04 -33.67
N HIS A 10 -9.04 -31.99 -34.72
CA HIS A 10 -7.97 -32.97 -34.98
C HIS A 10 -6.89 -32.90 -33.89
N VAL A 11 -6.43 -31.69 -33.56
CA VAL A 11 -5.43 -31.48 -32.51
C VAL A 11 -5.95 -31.92 -31.15
N ILE A 12 -7.22 -31.64 -30.85
CA ILE A 12 -7.86 -32.10 -29.61
C ILE A 12 -7.91 -33.63 -29.53
N GLN A 13 -8.24 -34.30 -30.64
CA GLN A 13 -8.24 -35.77 -30.70
C GLN A 13 -6.82 -36.35 -30.51
N LEU A 14 -5.80 -35.75 -31.13
CA LEU A 14 -4.41 -36.17 -30.96
C LEU A 14 -3.92 -36.04 -29.52
N VAL A 15 -4.25 -34.93 -28.85
CA VAL A 15 -3.89 -34.73 -27.43
C VAL A 15 -4.64 -35.72 -26.54
N ARG A 16 -5.95 -35.92 -26.77
CA ARG A 16 -6.77 -36.86 -25.99
C ARG A 16 -6.39 -38.33 -26.23
N GLY A 17 -5.89 -38.66 -27.41
CA GLY A 17 -5.43 -40.01 -27.77
C GLY A 17 -4.03 -40.35 -27.27
N CYS A 18 -3.29 -39.39 -26.71
CA CYS A 18 -1.95 -39.61 -26.20
C CYS A 18 -1.98 -40.39 -24.88
N LYS A 19 -1.33 -41.57 -24.85
CA LYS A 19 -1.30 -42.43 -23.66
C LYS A 19 -0.19 -42.08 -22.67
N ASP A 20 0.95 -41.60 -23.16
CA ASP A 20 2.14 -41.48 -22.33
C ASP A 20 2.65 -40.03 -22.20
N THR A 21 2.96 -39.34 -23.31
CA THR A 21 3.56 -38.00 -23.24
C THR A 21 3.30 -37.15 -24.49
N VAL A 22 2.90 -35.88 -24.28
CA VAL A 22 2.74 -34.89 -25.35
C VAL A 22 3.91 -33.90 -25.32
N ARG A 23 4.63 -33.73 -26.43
CA ARG A 23 5.68 -32.71 -26.60
C ARG A 23 5.17 -31.59 -27.50
N LEU A 24 5.15 -30.36 -26.96
CA LEU A 24 4.72 -29.15 -27.66
C LEU A 24 5.90 -28.19 -27.83
N VAL A 25 5.97 -27.55 -28.99
CA VAL A 25 6.90 -26.44 -29.24
C VAL A 25 6.06 -25.19 -29.45
N VAL A 26 6.20 -24.21 -28.56
CA VAL A 26 5.46 -22.94 -28.65
C VAL A 26 6.36 -21.90 -29.30
N CYS A 27 5.93 -21.36 -30.44
CA CYS A 27 6.59 -20.20 -31.02
C CYS A 27 6.25 -18.96 -30.18
N GLN A 28 7.27 -18.27 -29.66
CA GLN A 28 7.10 -16.95 -29.08
C GLN A 28 6.64 -15.99 -30.21
N PRO A 29 5.50 -15.29 -30.05
CA PRO A 29 5.03 -14.39 -31.09
C PRO A 29 6.06 -13.26 -31.34
N PRO A 30 6.22 -12.79 -32.59
CA PRO A 30 7.11 -11.68 -32.90
C PRO A 30 6.75 -10.44 -32.08
N LEU A 31 7.77 -9.80 -31.49
CA LEU A 31 7.70 -8.58 -30.68
C LEU A 31 7.40 -7.31 -31.48
N ASP A 32 6.73 -7.42 -32.62
CA ASP A 32 6.43 -6.27 -33.46
C ASP A 32 5.16 -5.56 -32.97
N ASN A 33 5.38 -4.53 -32.14
CA ASN A 33 4.33 -3.67 -31.60
C ASN A 33 3.75 -2.67 -32.63
N SER A 34 4.10 -2.78 -33.91
CA SER A 34 3.68 -1.80 -34.93
C SER A 34 2.21 -1.93 -35.40
N THR A 35 1.48 -3.01 -35.11
CA THR A 35 0.18 -3.25 -35.79
C THR A 35 -1.02 -3.53 -34.90
N ARG A 36 -0.89 -3.41 -33.56
CA ARG A 36 -2.11 -3.34 -32.73
C ARG A 36 -2.75 -1.98 -32.89
N LYS A 37 -3.72 -1.88 -33.81
CA LYS A 37 -4.83 -0.93 -33.66
C LYS A 37 -5.40 -1.17 -32.26
N SER A 38 -5.05 -0.26 -31.35
CA SER A 38 -5.66 -0.17 -30.04
C SER A 38 -7.17 -0.19 -30.23
N ALA A 39 -7.87 -0.86 -29.31
CA ALA A 39 -9.31 -0.78 -29.21
C ALA A 39 -9.72 0.65 -28.82
N LEU A 40 -9.55 1.60 -29.74
CA LEU A 40 -10.16 2.91 -29.67
C LEU A 40 -11.65 2.68 -29.85
N LEU A 41 -12.36 2.69 -28.73
CA LEU A 41 -13.80 2.82 -28.74
C LEU A 41 -14.13 4.04 -29.61
N SER A 42 -14.91 3.83 -30.67
CA SER A 42 -15.37 4.93 -31.53
C SER A 42 -16.00 6.02 -30.66
N SER A 43 -15.94 7.27 -31.12
CA SER A 43 -16.57 8.42 -30.45
C SER A 43 -18.02 8.11 -30.02
N ALA A 44 -18.77 7.41 -30.88
CA ALA A 44 -20.12 6.92 -30.59
C ALA A 44 -20.17 5.88 -29.45
N LYS A 45 -19.25 4.90 -29.42
CA LYS A 45 -19.21 3.89 -28.36
C LYS A 45 -18.71 4.45 -27.02
N LYS A 46 -17.81 5.44 -27.07
CA LYS A 46 -17.33 6.20 -25.90
C LYS A 46 -18.46 7.06 -25.30
N ALA A 47 -19.26 7.73 -26.13
CA ALA A 47 -20.43 8.50 -25.68
C ALA A 47 -21.50 7.58 -25.05
N LYS A 48 -21.77 6.42 -25.66
CA LYS A 48 -22.76 5.44 -25.17
C LYS A 48 -22.37 4.79 -23.85
N LEU A 49 -21.08 4.49 -23.65
CA LEU A 49 -20.57 3.99 -22.36
C LEU A 49 -20.51 5.07 -21.27
N LYS A 50 -20.44 6.36 -21.66
CA LYS A 50 -20.48 7.49 -20.73
C LYS A 50 -21.89 7.76 -20.19
N SER A 51 -22.93 7.50 -20.98
CA SER A 51 -24.33 7.62 -20.55
C SER A 51 -24.92 6.33 -19.96
N ASN A 52 -24.37 5.15 -20.30
CA ASN A 52 -24.84 3.88 -19.79
C ASN A 52 -23.68 2.86 -19.71
N PRO A 53 -22.93 2.81 -18.59
CA PRO A 53 -21.82 1.88 -18.45
C PRO A 53 -22.33 0.44 -18.51
N SER A 54 -21.67 -0.41 -19.29
CA SER A 54 -22.04 -1.81 -19.45
C SER A 54 -21.97 -2.55 -18.10
N ARG A 55 -23.13 -2.90 -17.54
CA ARG A 55 -23.23 -3.72 -16.33
C ARG A 55 -23.08 -5.19 -16.71
N VAL A 56 -21.88 -5.72 -16.56
CA VAL A 56 -21.63 -7.17 -16.69
C VAL A 56 -22.19 -7.83 -15.43
N ARG A 57 -23.18 -8.71 -15.59
CA ARG A 57 -23.62 -9.61 -14.52
C ARG A 57 -22.75 -10.86 -14.58
N PHE A 58 -22.09 -11.20 -13.49
CA PHE A 58 -21.41 -12.49 -13.33
C PHE A 58 -22.30 -13.42 -12.51
N ALA A 59 -22.22 -14.72 -12.77
CA ALA A 59 -22.96 -15.75 -12.05
C ALA A 59 -22.60 -15.71 -10.55
N GLU A 60 -23.62 -15.88 -9.70
CA GLU A 60 -23.50 -15.91 -8.25
C GLU A 60 -22.56 -17.05 -7.81
N GLY A 61 -21.72 -16.80 -6.80
CA GLY A 61 -20.78 -17.80 -6.29
C GLY A 61 -21.50 -18.97 -5.63
N VAL A 62 -20.95 -20.18 -5.78
CA VAL A 62 -21.50 -21.39 -5.16
C VAL A 62 -21.38 -21.30 -3.64
N VAL A 63 -22.51 -21.34 -2.94
CA VAL A 63 -22.63 -21.43 -1.48
C VAL A 63 -22.85 -22.88 -1.07
N VAL A 64 -22.09 -23.36 -0.08
CA VAL A 64 -22.33 -24.66 0.55
C VAL A 64 -22.64 -24.40 2.03
N ASN A 65 -23.80 -24.85 2.49
CA ASN A 65 -24.29 -24.66 3.87
C ASN A 65 -24.27 -23.20 4.36
N GLY A 66 -24.68 -22.25 3.50
CA GLY A 66 -24.78 -20.84 3.87
C GLY A 66 -23.45 -20.10 4.06
N SER A 67 -22.31 -20.78 3.88
CA SER A 67 -20.98 -20.18 3.90
C SER A 67 -20.40 -20.11 2.49
N PRO A 68 -19.93 -18.93 2.03
CA PRO A 68 -19.22 -18.86 0.76
C PRO A 68 -17.92 -19.69 0.84
N LEU A 69 -17.63 -20.50 -0.18
CA LEU A 69 -16.43 -21.35 -0.26
C LEU A 69 -15.11 -20.55 -0.23
N TYR A 70 -15.16 -19.23 -0.41
CA TYR A 70 -13.99 -18.36 -0.43
C TYR A 70 -14.17 -17.15 0.50
N THR A 71 -13.18 -16.95 1.38
CA THR A 71 -13.08 -15.79 2.28
C THR A 71 -12.98 -14.49 1.47
N ALA A 72 -13.65 -13.43 1.95
CA ALA A 72 -13.61 -12.12 1.31
C ALA A 72 -12.15 -11.63 1.09
N SER A 73 -11.84 -11.26 -0.15
CA SER A 73 -10.53 -10.75 -0.57
C SER A 73 -10.27 -9.40 0.10
N ALA A 74 -9.07 -9.28 0.63
CA ALA A 74 -8.55 -8.11 1.31
C ALA A 74 -8.50 -6.80 0.49
N PHE A 75 -8.82 -6.79 -0.80
CA PHE A 75 -8.59 -5.61 -1.66
C PHE A 75 -9.81 -5.19 -2.48
N SER A 76 -10.95 -5.85 -2.24
CA SER A 76 -12.22 -5.54 -2.89
C SER A 76 -13.07 -4.73 -1.91
N GLY A 77 -13.07 -3.41 -2.08
CA GLY A 77 -13.99 -2.53 -1.35
C GLY A 77 -15.41 -3.08 -1.45
N GLY A 78 -16.07 -3.22 -0.30
CA GLY A 78 -17.30 -3.97 -0.13
C GLY A 78 -18.54 -3.32 -0.75
N GLU A 79 -18.60 -3.25 -2.08
CA GLU A 79 -19.85 -3.00 -2.80
C GLU A 79 -20.20 -4.15 -3.73
N GLY A 80 -21.28 -4.84 -3.37
CA GLY A 80 -22.26 -5.44 -4.28
C GLY A 80 -21.77 -6.44 -5.33
N GLY A 81 -21.89 -7.73 -5.03
CA GLY A 81 -22.33 -8.75 -5.99
C GLY A 81 -21.39 -9.15 -7.13
N VAL A 82 -20.10 -8.81 -7.07
CA VAL A 82 -19.10 -9.36 -8.00
C VAL A 82 -18.49 -10.62 -7.38
N PRO A 83 -18.48 -11.78 -8.06
CA PRO A 83 -17.75 -12.94 -7.59
C PRO A 83 -16.28 -12.57 -7.45
N LEU A 84 -15.78 -12.63 -6.22
CA LEU A 84 -14.39 -12.33 -5.94
C LEU A 84 -13.51 -13.34 -6.67
N MET A 85 -12.65 -12.83 -7.56
CA MET A 85 -11.52 -13.64 -8.00
C MET A 85 -10.55 -13.77 -6.83
N PRO A 86 -10.28 -14.99 -6.33
CA PRO A 86 -9.29 -15.17 -5.28
C PRO A 86 -7.93 -14.68 -5.79
N ASN A 87 -7.13 -14.15 -4.88
CA ASN A 87 -5.77 -13.70 -5.13
C ASN A 87 -5.64 -12.68 -6.27
N VAL A 88 -6.51 -11.66 -6.26
CA VAL A 88 -6.39 -10.50 -7.14
C VAL A 88 -6.04 -9.26 -6.33
N LEU A 89 -4.88 -8.67 -6.60
CA LEU A 89 -4.49 -7.35 -6.11
C LEU A 89 -5.04 -6.28 -7.05
N LYS A 90 -5.74 -5.30 -6.49
CA LYS A 90 -6.18 -4.11 -7.20
C LYS A 90 -5.28 -2.93 -6.87
N VAL A 91 -4.54 -2.44 -7.86
CA VAL A 91 -3.66 -1.28 -7.75
C VAL A 91 -4.34 -0.06 -8.35
N PHE A 92 -4.40 1.02 -7.58
CA PHE A 92 -4.98 2.30 -7.97
C PHE A 92 -3.88 3.24 -8.48
N LEU A 93 -4.13 3.87 -9.63
CA LEU A 93 -3.24 4.85 -10.25
C LEU A 93 -3.75 6.26 -9.96
N GLU A 94 -2.86 7.26 -10.05
CA GLU A 94 -3.17 8.67 -9.74
C GLU A 94 -4.19 9.30 -10.70
N ASN A 95 -4.38 8.72 -11.89
CA ASN A 95 -5.42 9.13 -12.84
C ASN A 95 -6.80 8.53 -12.55
N GLY A 96 -6.98 7.86 -11.41
CA GLY A 96 -8.22 7.19 -11.02
C GLY A 96 -8.45 5.84 -11.70
N GLN A 97 -7.56 5.41 -12.60
CA GLN A 97 -7.63 4.06 -13.18
C GLN A 97 -7.18 3.01 -12.18
N THR A 98 -7.60 1.77 -12.43
CA THR A 98 -7.17 0.62 -11.62
C THR A 98 -6.60 -0.47 -12.52
N LYS A 99 -5.60 -1.18 -12.01
CA LYS A 99 -4.98 -2.34 -12.65
C LYS A 99 -5.09 -3.53 -11.70
N SER A 100 -5.57 -4.65 -12.21
CA SER A 100 -5.72 -5.88 -11.45
C SER A 100 -4.60 -6.86 -11.78
N PHE A 101 -4.04 -7.48 -10.75
CA PHE A 101 -2.96 -8.46 -10.84
C PHE A 101 -3.39 -9.72 -10.12
N LYS A 102 -3.45 -10.83 -10.84
CA LYS A 102 -3.55 -12.15 -10.21
C LYS A 102 -2.20 -12.46 -9.56
N TYR A 103 -2.24 -13.08 -8.40
CA TYR A 103 -1.04 -13.47 -7.66
C TYR A 103 -1.17 -14.86 -7.07
N ASP A 104 -0.04 -15.45 -6.75
CA ASP A 104 0.10 -16.70 -6.01
C ASP A 104 0.99 -16.48 -4.77
N SER A 105 1.39 -17.56 -4.10
CA SER A 105 2.25 -17.51 -2.92
C SER A 105 3.68 -17.03 -3.21
N THR A 106 4.10 -16.96 -4.47
CA THR A 106 5.47 -16.57 -4.86
C THR A 106 5.55 -15.17 -5.47
N THR A 107 4.42 -14.64 -5.94
CA THR A 107 4.35 -13.33 -6.60
C THR A 107 4.76 -12.23 -5.62
N ARG A 108 5.80 -11.47 -5.98
CA ARG A 108 6.33 -10.37 -5.17
C ARG A 108 5.71 -9.03 -5.53
N VAL A 109 5.81 -8.09 -4.59
CA VAL A 109 5.49 -6.67 -4.84
C VAL A 109 6.32 -6.13 -6.02
N GLY A 110 7.60 -6.50 -6.09
CA GLY A 110 8.50 -6.11 -7.18
C GLY A 110 8.00 -6.53 -8.57
N ASP A 111 7.37 -7.70 -8.70
CA ASP A 111 6.83 -8.18 -9.98
C ASP A 111 5.69 -7.29 -10.49
N VAL A 112 4.85 -6.81 -9.57
CA VAL A 112 3.76 -5.87 -9.88
C VAL A 112 4.33 -4.53 -10.31
N VAL A 113 5.35 -4.02 -9.59
CA VAL A 113 6.04 -2.76 -9.93
C VAL A 113 6.68 -2.86 -11.31
N ALA A 114 7.37 -3.95 -11.62
CA ALA A 114 7.97 -4.18 -12.93
C ALA A 114 6.91 -4.27 -14.05
N SER A 115 5.79 -4.95 -13.78
CA SER A 115 4.67 -4.99 -14.73
C SER A 115 4.05 -3.61 -14.98
N LEU A 116 3.93 -2.79 -13.94
CA LEU A 116 3.45 -1.41 -14.06
C LEU A 116 4.45 -0.52 -14.81
N GLN A 117 5.76 -0.66 -14.55
CA GLN A 117 6.81 0.03 -15.29
C GLN A 117 6.65 -0.16 -16.80
N GLN A 118 6.50 -1.41 -17.24
CA GLN A 118 6.31 -1.74 -18.65
C GLN A 118 5.01 -1.18 -19.21
N LYS A 119 3.89 -1.37 -18.49
CA LYS A 119 2.56 -0.92 -18.93
C LYS A 119 2.43 0.60 -19.01
N LEU A 120 3.16 1.32 -18.17
CA LEU A 120 3.16 2.79 -18.10
C LEU A 120 4.35 3.42 -18.84
N CYS A 121 5.22 2.59 -19.43
CA CYS A 121 6.42 3.02 -20.17
C CYS A 121 7.35 3.93 -19.36
N LEU A 122 7.54 3.61 -18.08
CA LEU A 122 8.36 4.40 -17.16
C LEU A 122 9.85 4.04 -17.29
N LYS A 123 10.67 5.06 -17.51
CA LYS A 123 12.14 4.96 -17.51
C LYS A 123 12.70 5.19 -16.10
N ALA A 124 12.09 6.09 -15.33
CA ALA A 124 12.56 6.49 -14.01
C ALA A 124 11.89 5.69 -12.88
N ILE A 125 11.87 4.36 -12.99
CA ILE A 125 11.13 3.47 -12.07
C ILE A 125 11.58 3.57 -10.61
N HIS A 126 12.83 3.99 -10.36
CA HIS A 126 13.37 4.11 -9.01
C HIS A 126 12.66 5.16 -8.14
N HIS A 127 11.87 6.05 -8.74
CA HIS A 127 10.99 6.98 -8.01
C HIS A 127 9.72 6.33 -7.47
N PHE A 128 9.33 5.16 -8.00
CA PHE A 128 8.02 4.57 -7.76
C PHE A 128 8.06 3.42 -6.76
N SER A 129 6.96 3.28 -6.02
CA SER A 129 6.70 2.12 -5.17
C SER A 129 5.20 1.84 -5.09
N LEU A 130 4.85 0.66 -4.58
CA LEU A 130 3.50 0.40 -4.12
C LEU A 130 3.38 0.84 -2.66
N VAL A 131 2.29 1.52 -2.33
CA VAL A 131 1.96 1.90 -0.96
C VAL A 131 0.58 1.38 -0.58
N LEU A 132 0.36 1.21 0.71
CA LEU A 132 -0.93 0.90 1.29
C LEU A 132 -1.52 2.14 1.96
N GLU A 133 -2.79 2.39 1.69
CA GLU A 133 -3.61 3.40 2.32
C GLU A 133 -4.73 2.73 3.11
N GLN A 134 -4.95 3.14 4.36
CA GLN A 134 -6.02 2.61 5.19
C GLN A 134 -7.31 3.44 4.99
N VAL A 135 -8.32 2.83 4.35
CA VAL A 135 -9.52 3.54 3.85
C VAL A 135 -10.46 4.01 4.98
N LYS A 136 -10.44 3.35 6.14
CA LYS A 136 -11.29 3.66 7.31
C LYS A 136 -10.56 4.34 8.46
N SER A 137 -9.32 4.78 8.26
CA SER A 137 -8.55 5.41 9.34
C SER A 137 -9.06 6.81 9.64
N LEU A 138 -9.27 7.12 10.93
CA LEU A 138 -9.48 8.49 11.42
C LEU A 138 -8.29 9.40 11.06
N ARG A 139 -7.08 8.83 10.99
CA ARG A 139 -5.91 9.48 10.40
C ARG A 139 -5.94 9.27 8.89
N ARG A 140 -6.82 10.02 8.21
CA ARG A 140 -6.73 10.20 6.74
C ARG A 140 -5.27 10.57 6.46
N ASN A 141 -4.62 9.89 5.50
CA ASN A 141 -3.27 10.16 4.99
C ASN A 141 -2.09 9.28 5.43
N LYS A 142 -2.20 8.31 6.37
CA LYS A 142 -1.07 7.36 6.58
C LYS A 142 -0.93 6.42 5.37
N LEU A 143 0.15 6.63 4.62
CA LEU A 143 0.60 5.75 3.52
C LEU A 143 1.82 4.97 3.98
N THR A 144 1.78 3.65 3.85
CA THR A 144 2.90 2.76 4.21
C THR A 144 3.49 2.11 2.98
N LEU A 145 4.82 2.17 2.82
CA LEU A 145 5.52 1.53 1.71
C LEU A 145 5.42 0.01 1.77
N LEU A 146 5.35 -0.62 0.58
CA LEU A 146 5.49 -2.06 0.44
C LEU A 146 6.92 -2.41 0.04
N ASN A 147 7.51 -3.37 0.76
CA ASN A 147 8.81 -3.92 0.42
C ASN A 147 8.71 -4.71 -0.89
N PRO A 148 9.50 -4.40 -1.94
CA PRO A 148 9.49 -5.12 -3.21
C PRO A 148 9.80 -6.62 -3.09
N GLU A 149 10.53 -7.03 -2.04
CA GLU A 149 10.89 -8.43 -1.81
C GLU A 149 9.78 -9.25 -1.14
N HIS A 150 8.78 -8.61 -0.55
CA HIS A 150 7.67 -9.32 0.10
C HIS A 150 6.70 -9.91 -0.92
N THR A 151 6.16 -11.08 -0.59
CA THR A 151 5.09 -11.71 -1.38
C THR A 151 3.77 -10.95 -1.20
N LEU A 152 2.92 -10.99 -2.22
CA LEU A 152 1.55 -10.46 -2.11
C LEU A 152 0.69 -11.28 -1.15
N ALA A 153 0.95 -12.58 -1.02
CA ALA A 153 0.30 -13.46 -0.04
C ALA A 153 0.54 -12.98 1.40
N ARG A 154 1.78 -12.62 1.74
CA ARG A 154 2.13 -12.04 3.05
C ARG A 154 1.40 -10.72 3.33
N ILE A 155 1.17 -9.91 2.31
CA ILE A 155 0.46 -8.64 2.47
C ILE A 155 -1.04 -8.88 2.66
N ALA A 156 -1.60 -9.84 1.92
CA ALA A 156 -3.00 -10.21 2.02
C ALA A 156 -3.37 -10.84 3.37
N SER A 157 -2.45 -11.58 3.99
CA SER A 157 -2.65 -12.21 5.29
C SER A 157 -2.60 -11.26 6.49
N ARG A 158 -2.22 -9.99 6.29
CA ARG A 158 -2.17 -8.98 7.37
C ARG A 158 -3.57 -8.75 7.98
N PRO A 159 -3.69 -8.64 9.31
CA PRO A 159 -4.94 -8.28 9.95
C PRO A 159 -5.51 -6.96 9.39
N GLY A 160 -6.81 -6.93 9.10
CA GLY A 160 -7.47 -5.74 8.56
C GLY A 160 -7.09 -5.39 7.11
N SER A 161 -6.42 -6.29 6.39
CA SER A 161 -6.01 -6.09 5.00
C SER A 161 -7.17 -5.68 4.08
N HIS A 162 -8.39 -6.19 4.34
CA HIS A 162 -9.66 -5.80 3.67
C HIS A 162 -10.03 -4.32 3.72
N ASN A 163 -9.41 -3.53 4.58
CA ASN A 163 -9.59 -2.07 4.64
C ASN A 163 -8.42 -1.30 4.01
N LEU A 164 -7.51 -1.99 3.30
CA LEU A 164 -6.33 -1.39 2.68
C LEU A 164 -6.55 -1.19 1.17
N ARG A 165 -6.10 -0.05 0.68
CA ARG A 165 -6.05 0.30 -0.73
C ARG A 165 -4.61 0.34 -1.20
N CYS A 166 -4.28 -0.41 -2.24
CA CYS A 166 -2.94 -0.41 -2.82
C CYS A 166 -2.82 0.66 -3.90
N LEU A 167 -1.88 1.59 -3.75
CA LEU A 167 -1.64 2.69 -4.67
C LEU A 167 -0.27 2.53 -5.31
N PHE A 168 -0.16 2.82 -6.61
CA PHE A 168 1.13 2.99 -7.27
C PHE A 168 1.50 4.46 -7.25
N ARG A 169 2.62 4.81 -6.63
CA ARG A 169 2.97 6.20 -6.33
C ARG A 169 4.43 6.49 -6.58
N VAL A 170 4.73 7.75 -6.89
CA VAL A 170 6.06 8.31 -6.71
C VAL A 170 6.29 8.44 -5.19
N ALA A 171 7.06 7.50 -4.65
CA ALA A 171 7.40 7.44 -3.23
C ALA A 171 8.71 8.17 -2.91
N PHE A 172 9.60 8.28 -3.89
CA PHE A 172 10.89 8.95 -3.78
C PHE A 172 10.89 10.11 -4.77
N VAL A 173 10.59 11.31 -4.30
CA VAL A 173 10.45 12.49 -5.18
C VAL A 173 11.84 12.97 -5.64
N PRO A 174 11.97 13.54 -6.86
CA PRO A 174 13.23 14.11 -7.32
C PRO A 174 13.57 15.38 -6.51
N ARG A 175 14.87 15.70 -6.40
CA ARG A 175 15.34 17.01 -5.89
C ARG A 175 14.88 18.16 -6.81
N ASP A 176 14.97 17.94 -8.12
CA ASP A 176 14.47 18.88 -9.14
C ASP A 176 13.48 18.17 -10.09
N ALA A 177 12.29 18.75 -10.22
CA ALA A 177 11.26 18.26 -11.14
C ALA A 177 11.65 18.47 -12.63
N CYS A 178 12.50 19.45 -12.94
CA CYS A 178 13.03 19.69 -14.28
C CYS A 178 13.86 18.50 -14.76
N ASP A 179 14.76 18.00 -13.92
CA ASP A 179 15.60 16.84 -14.23
C ASP A 179 14.76 15.60 -14.51
N LEU A 180 13.69 15.39 -13.72
CA LEU A 180 12.75 14.30 -13.96
C LEU A 180 12.02 14.48 -15.31
N ALA A 181 11.58 15.68 -15.64
CA ALA A 181 10.91 15.96 -16.91
C ALA A 181 11.81 15.68 -18.13
N GLN A 182 13.10 16.03 -18.03
CA GLN A 182 14.09 15.76 -19.08
C GLN A 182 14.38 14.26 -19.23
N LYS A 183 14.48 13.54 -18.12
CA LYS A 183 14.79 12.10 -18.10
C LYS A 183 13.60 11.23 -18.50
N ASP A 184 12.42 11.54 -17.97
CA ASP A 184 11.20 10.77 -18.12
C ASP A 184 9.95 11.63 -17.93
N LEU A 185 9.43 12.15 -19.05
CA LEU A 185 8.21 12.96 -19.04
C LEU A 185 6.98 12.19 -18.50
N ALA A 186 6.90 10.87 -18.69
CA ALA A 186 5.77 10.10 -18.17
C ALA A 186 5.79 10.03 -16.64
N ALA A 187 6.98 9.89 -16.04
CA ALA A 187 7.15 9.94 -14.59
C ALA A 187 6.86 11.34 -14.03
N PHE A 188 7.31 12.39 -14.72
CA PHE A 188 7.01 13.78 -14.37
C PHE A 188 5.50 14.07 -14.37
N GLU A 189 4.79 13.65 -15.41
CA GLU A 189 3.33 13.79 -15.53
C GLU A 189 2.60 13.05 -14.39
N TYR A 190 3.09 11.86 -14.03
CA TYR A 190 2.56 11.10 -12.91
C TYR A 190 2.75 11.83 -11.57
N LEU A 191 3.96 12.36 -11.32
CA LEU A 191 4.27 13.14 -10.12
C LEU A 191 3.39 14.39 -10.01
N TYR A 192 3.23 15.15 -11.10
CA TYR A 192 2.37 16.32 -11.14
C TYR A 192 0.94 15.99 -10.72
N LEU A 193 0.37 14.94 -11.32
CA LEU A 193 -0.99 14.50 -11.00
C LEU A 193 -1.11 14.02 -9.54
N GLN A 194 -0.11 13.30 -9.05
CA GLN A 194 -0.03 12.88 -7.66
C GLN A 194 -0.06 14.06 -6.70
N CYS A 195 0.76 15.09 -6.93
CA CYS A 195 0.79 16.29 -6.09
C CYS A 195 -0.54 17.06 -6.14
N CYS A 196 -1.18 17.14 -7.30
CA CYS A 196 -2.52 17.72 -7.44
C CYS A 196 -3.55 16.98 -6.57
N ASN A 197 -3.54 15.65 -6.62
CA ASN A 197 -4.41 14.82 -5.78
C ASN A 197 -4.11 15.02 -4.30
N ASP A 198 -2.83 15.09 -3.92
CA ASP A 198 -2.40 15.23 -2.52
C ASP A 198 -2.80 16.58 -1.92
N VAL A 199 -2.78 17.66 -2.71
CA VAL A 199 -3.28 18.97 -2.28
C VAL A 199 -4.80 18.94 -2.08
N VAL A 200 -5.56 18.42 -3.04
CA VAL A 200 -7.03 18.37 -2.97
C VAL A 200 -7.50 17.42 -1.86
N GLN A 201 -6.79 16.31 -1.64
CA GLN A 201 -7.03 15.35 -0.55
C GLN A 201 -6.42 15.80 0.78
N GLU A 202 -5.88 17.01 0.86
CA GLU A 202 -5.43 17.60 2.12
C GLU A 202 -4.31 16.82 2.82
N ARG A 203 -3.44 16.14 2.05
CA ARG A 203 -2.26 15.45 2.60
C ARG A 203 -1.23 16.40 3.20
N TYR A 204 -1.21 17.64 2.71
CA TYR A 204 -0.34 18.73 3.18
C TYR A 204 -1.04 19.69 4.16
N ALA A 205 -2.28 19.41 4.58
CA ALA A 205 -3.13 20.38 5.27
C ALA A 205 -2.55 21.03 6.55
N PRO A 206 -1.77 20.34 7.41
CA PRO A 206 -1.22 20.97 8.62
C PRO A 206 -0.31 22.18 8.32
N GLU A 207 0.34 22.20 7.15
CA GLU A 207 1.34 23.23 6.78
C GLU A 207 0.97 24.02 5.51
N LEU A 208 -0.01 23.56 4.73
CA LEU A 208 -0.42 24.20 3.49
C LEU A 208 -1.22 25.49 3.76
N LYS A 209 -0.54 26.62 3.70
CA LYS A 209 -1.15 27.95 3.81
C LYS A 209 -2.15 28.23 2.68
N TYR A 210 -3.20 28.98 2.98
CA TYR A 210 -4.27 29.28 2.02
C TYR A 210 -3.79 30.03 0.77
N ASP A 211 -2.84 30.94 0.89
CA ASP A 211 -2.30 31.66 -0.27
C ASP A 211 -1.53 30.73 -1.22
N ILE A 212 -0.77 29.77 -0.66
CA ILE A 212 -0.08 28.73 -1.44
C ILE A 212 -1.10 27.79 -2.10
N ALA A 213 -2.10 27.33 -1.35
CA ALA A 213 -3.17 26.48 -1.88
C ALA A 213 -3.92 27.15 -3.06
N LEU A 214 -4.22 28.45 -2.96
CA LEU A 214 -4.87 29.21 -4.02
C LEU A 214 -3.98 29.37 -5.26
N ARG A 215 -2.66 29.61 -5.09
CA ARG A 215 -1.70 29.66 -6.21
C ARG A 215 -1.63 28.32 -6.94
N LEU A 216 -1.52 27.22 -6.20
CA LEU A 216 -1.52 25.85 -6.74
C LEU A 216 -2.83 25.56 -7.48
N ALA A 217 -3.98 25.89 -6.88
CA ALA A 217 -5.29 25.72 -7.52
C ALA A 217 -5.39 26.52 -8.83
N ALA A 218 -4.94 27.77 -8.86
CA ALA A 218 -4.95 28.60 -10.06
C ALA A 218 -4.03 28.03 -11.17
N LEU A 219 -2.85 27.52 -10.82
CA LEU A 219 -1.96 26.84 -11.77
C LEU A 219 -2.59 25.55 -12.32
N HIS A 220 -3.23 24.75 -11.46
CA HIS A 220 -3.92 23.53 -11.86
C HIS A 220 -5.12 23.83 -12.77
N ILE A 221 -5.93 24.85 -12.44
CA ILE A 221 -7.02 25.31 -13.32
C ILE A 221 -6.49 25.75 -14.69
N HIS A 222 -5.43 26.55 -14.72
CA HIS A 222 -4.82 27.04 -15.97
C HIS A 222 -4.31 25.86 -16.83
N GLN A 223 -3.56 24.94 -16.22
CA GLN A 223 -3.06 23.74 -16.87
C GLN A 223 -4.21 22.86 -17.41
N HIS A 224 -5.25 22.66 -16.61
CA HIS A 224 -6.41 21.86 -16.97
C HIS A 224 -7.18 22.48 -18.14
N ALA A 225 -7.36 23.80 -18.13
CA ALA A 225 -8.03 24.53 -19.20
C ALA A 225 -7.30 24.38 -20.53
N ILE A 226 -5.96 24.53 -20.54
CA ILE A 226 -5.14 24.32 -21.74
C ILE A 226 -5.27 22.88 -22.24
N SER A 227 -5.23 21.89 -21.33
CA SER A 227 -5.35 20.47 -21.70
C SER A 227 -6.71 20.10 -22.28
N ASN A 228 -7.75 20.88 -21.98
CA ASN A 228 -9.09 20.74 -22.53
C ASN A 228 -9.36 21.72 -23.70
N ASN A 229 -8.31 22.26 -24.31
CA ASN A 229 -8.38 23.17 -25.48
C ASN A 229 -9.20 24.46 -25.23
N ILE A 230 -9.28 24.93 -23.99
CA ILE A 230 -9.87 26.23 -23.67
C ILE A 230 -8.84 27.33 -24.01
N PRO A 231 -9.16 28.29 -24.90
CA PRO A 231 -8.24 29.37 -25.23
C PRO A 231 -7.85 30.18 -23.99
N PRO A 232 -6.57 30.57 -23.82
CA PRO A 232 -6.10 31.31 -22.65
C PRO A 232 -6.94 32.56 -22.32
N SER A 233 -7.41 33.28 -23.34
CA SER A 233 -8.25 34.48 -23.20
C SER A 233 -9.66 34.21 -22.68
N LYS A 234 -10.14 32.95 -22.73
CA LYS A 234 -11.48 32.53 -22.27
C LYS A 234 -11.46 31.86 -20.90
N ILE A 235 -10.27 31.64 -20.31
CA ILE A 235 -10.14 31.01 -18.99
C ILE A 235 -10.71 31.94 -17.93
N THR A 236 -11.84 31.55 -17.34
CA THR A 236 -12.47 32.26 -16.23
C THR A 236 -12.93 31.28 -15.16
N VAL A 237 -12.87 31.68 -13.88
CA VAL A 237 -13.32 30.83 -12.76
C VAL A 237 -14.77 30.40 -12.94
N LYS A 238 -15.64 31.30 -13.43
CA LYS A 238 -17.06 31.01 -13.68
C LYS A 238 -17.26 29.90 -14.73
N SER A 239 -16.46 29.91 -15.80
CA SER A 239 -16.52 28.86 -16.83
C SER A 239 -16.06 27.51 -16.28
N ILE A 240 -14.92 27.50 -15.58
CA ILE A 240 -14.32 26.29 -15.02
C ILE A 240 -15.24 25.67 -13.97
N GLU A 241 -15.79 26.47 -13.07
CA GLU A 241 -16.72 26.02 -12.04
C GLU A 241 -17.99 25.42 -12.62
N ARG A 242 -18.52 26.01 -13.71
CA ARG A 242 -19.73 25.51 -14.37
C ARG A 242 -19.50 24.16 -15.07
N GLU A 243 -18.33 23.97 -15.67
CA GLU A 243 -18.05 22.81 -16.51
C GLU A 243 -17.41 21.65 -15.73
N PHE A 244 -16.52 21.94 -14.79
CA PHE A 244 -15.70 20.93 -14.10
C PHE A 244 -15.90 20.86 -12.59
N GLY A 245 -16.46 21.90 -11.98
CA GLY A 245 -16.50 22.08 -10.53
C GLY A 245 -15.17 22.61 -9.95
N LEU A 246 -15.23 23.31 -8.81
CA LEU A 246 -14.01 23.83 -8.14
C LEU A 246 -13.38 22.82 -7.19
N GLU A 247 -14.16 21.85 -6.73
CA GLU A 247 -13.76 20.76 -5.83
C GLU A 247 -12.67 19.85 -6.41
N ARG A 248 -12.42 19.91 -7.73
CA ARG A 248 -11.29 19.21 -8.37
C ARG A 248 -9.95 19.93 -8.20
N PHE A 249 -9.97 21.21 -7.86
CA PHE A 249 -8.79 22.07 -7.86
C PHE A 249 -8.49 22.67 -6.49
N VAL A 250 -9.52 22.82 -5.66
CA VAL A 250 -9.45 23.52 -4.37
C VAL A 250 -9.74 22.52 -3.24
N PRO A 251 -8.92 22.49 -2.17
CA PRO A 251 -9.21 21.68 -0.97
C PRO A 251 -10.59 22.00 -0.38
N VAL A 252 -11.27 20.97 0.14
CA VAL A 252 -12.65 21.10 0.65
C VAL A 252 -12.72 22.05 1.85
N SER A 253 -11.77 21.94 2.79
CA SER A 253 -11.68 22.82 3.95
C SER A 253 -11.53 24.30 3.57
N LEU A 254 -10.82 24.60 2.49
CA LEU A 254 -10.65 25.96 1.99
C LEU A 254 -11.95 26.50 1.37
N MET A 255 -12.71 25.64 0.68
CA MET A 255 -14.01 25.99 0.13
C MET A 255 -15.08 26.23 1.20
N GLU A 256 -15.00 25.51 2.32
CA GLU A 256 -15.91 25.66 3.47
C GLU A 256 -15.57 26.89 4.32
N SER A 257 -14.28 27.21 4.47
CA SER A 257 -13.83 28.34 5.30
C SER A 257 -13.94 29.71 4.60
N MET A 258 -13.78 29.80 3.27
CA MET A 258 -13.85 31.06 2.53
C MET A 258 -15.21 31.31 1.88
N LYS A 259 -15.68 32.56 1.90
CA LYS A 259 -16.89 32.95 1.15
C LYS A 259 -16.69 32.71 -0.35
N ARG A 260 -17.66 32.05 -1.00
CA ARG A 260 -17.58 31.70 -2.43
C ARG A 260 -17.26 32.88 -3.35
N LYS A 261 -17.79 34.08 -3.05
CA LYS A 261 -17.51 35.32 -3.81
C LYS A 261 -16.04 35.75 -3.69
N GLU A 262 -15.46 35.61 -2.51
CA GLU A 262 -14.06 35.94 -2.22
C GLU A 262 -13.10 34.94 -2.87
N LEU A 263 -13.38 33.64 -2.71
CA LEU A 263 -12.63 32.56 -3.37
C LEU A 263 -12.55 32.79 -4.89
N ARG A 264 -13.70 33.06 -5.53
CA ARG A 264 -13.75 33.37 -6.97
C ARG A 264 -12.93 34.61 -7.33
N LYS A 265 -12.96 35.66 -6.49
CA LYS A 265 -12.19 36.89 -6.73
C LYS A 265 -10.69 36.61 -6.69
N LEU A 266 -10.20 35.88 -5.67
CA LEU A 266 -8.80 35.54 -5.51
C LEU A 266 -8.29 34.62 -6.62
N LEU A 267 -9.03 33.56 -6.95
CA LEU A 267 -8.69 32.68 -8.09
C LEU A 267 -8.69 33.44 -9.41
N SER A 268 -9.64 34.35 -9.63
CA SER A 268 -9.67 35.17 -10.86
C SER A 268 -8.46 36.09 -10.95
N HIS A 269 -8.01 36.65 -9.84
CA HIS A 269 -6.80 37.47 -9.80
C HIS A 269 -5.54 36.64 -10.11
N LEU A 270 -5.40 35.46 -9.50
CA LEU A 270 -4.26 34.57 -9.73
C LEU A 270 -4.23 34.01 -11.16
N LEU A 271 -5.38 33.69 -11.76
CA LEU A 271 -5.44 33.27 -13.16
C LEU A 271 -4.98 34.38 -14.12
N LYS A 272 -5.32 35.64 -13.84
CA LYS A 272 -4.80 36.79 -14.61
C LYS A 272 -3.29 36.92 -14.47
N LEU A 273 -2.75 36.71 -13.26
CA LEU A 273 -1.30 36.72 -13.05
C LEU A 273 -0.60 35.61 -13.85
N ASN A 274 -1.16 34.40 -13.87
CA ASN A 274 -0.63 33.29 -14.66
C ASN A 274 -0.60 33.59 -16.18
N GLN A 275 -1.54 34.40 -16.68
CA GLN A 275 -1.55 34.84 -18.07
C GLN A 275 -0.43 35.83 -18.40
N THR A 276 0.04 36.61 -17.42
CA THR A 276 1.08 37.65 -17.62
C THR A 276 2.48 37.24 -17.16
N MET A 277 2.66 36.07 -16.53
CA MET A 277 3.94 35.62 -15.97
C MET A 277 5.10 35.49 -16.97
N THR A 278 4.82 35.38 -18.26
CA THR A 278 5.88 35.27 -19.30
C THR A 278 6.50 36.62 -19.67
N GLY A 279 6.05 37.72 -19.06
CA GLY A 279 6.53 39.08 -19.35
C GLY A 279 6.11 39.63 -20.71
N THR A 280 5.38 38.86 -21.52
CA THR A 280 4.89 39.28 -22.84
C THR A 280 3.38 39.07 -22.92
N SER A 281 2.63 40.09 -23.35
CA SER A 281 1.17 40.01 -23.48
C SER A 281 0.68 38.95 -24.48
N HIS A 282 1.58 38.39 -25.29
CA HIS A 282 1.26 37.43 -26.36
C HIS A 282 1.67 35.97 -26.07
N LYS A 283 2.46 35.68 -25.03
CA LYS A 283 2.82 34.29 -24.67
C LYS A 283 2.15 33.92 -23.36
N CYS A 284 1.23 32.96 -23.35
CA CYS A 284 0.73 32.39 -22.11
C CYS A 284 1.66 31.28 -21.59
N LEU A 285 1.59 30.97 -20.30
CA LEU A 285 2.23 29.76 -19.75
C LEU A 285 1.76 28.52 -20.51
N THR A 286 2.71 27.73 -21.01
CA THR A 286 2.43 26.41 -21.60
C THR A 286 1.98 25.41 -20.53
N SER A 287 1.38 24.29 -20.94
CA SER A 287 1.01 23.23 -19.99
C SER A 287 2.21 22.70 -19.21
N LEU A 288 3.39 22.58 -19.83
CA LEU A 288 4.59 22.10 -19.15
C LEU A 288 5.10 23.11 -18.12
N GLN A 289 5.16 24.40 -18.49
CA GLN A 289 5.57 25.46 -17.57
C GLN A 289 4.63 25.55 -16.37
N ALA A 290 3.32 25.45 -16.56
CA ALA A 290 2.36 25.44 -15.46
C ALA A 290 2.61 24.28 -14.47
N LYS A 291 2.95 23.09 -14.98
CA LYS A 291 3.31 21.92 -14.14
C LYS A 291 4.62 22.12 -13.40
N LEU A 292 5.64 22.67 -14.07
CA LEU A 292 6.94 22.97 -13.46
C LEU A 292 6.80 24.01 -12.35
N TYR A 293 6.05 25.09 -12.57
CA TYR A 293 5.77 26.07 -11.51
C TYR A 293 4.97 25.47 -10.36
N TYR A 294 3.99 24.61 -10.64
CA TYR A 294 3.24 23.91 -9.61
C TYR A 294 4.17 23.05 -8.75
N LEU A 295 5.03 22.24 -9.38
CA LEU A 295 5.95 21.36 -8.67
C LEU A 295 7.05 22.13 -7.94
N SER A 296 7.50 23.28 -8.47
CA SER A 296 8.42 24.17 -7.78
C SER A 296 7.80 24.68 -6.46
N ILE A 297 6.57 25.19 -6.50
CA ILE A 297 5.88 25.70 -5.30
C ILE A 297 5.65 24.59 -4.27
N ILE A 298 5.11 23.43 -4.70
CA ILE A 298 4.81 22.36 -3.75
C ILE A 298 6.09 21.77 -3.13
N SER A 299 7.22 21.80 -3.87
CA SER A 299 8.48 21.27 -3.36
C SER A 299 9.04 22.05 -2.17
N GLU A 300 8.64 23.31 -1.99
CA GLU A 300 9.04 24.14 -0.86
C GLU A 300 8.34 23.79 0.46
N LEU A 301 7.35 22.89 0.43
CA LEU A 301 6.71 22.40 1.63
C LEU A 301 7.65 21.44 2.39
N PRO A 302 7.80 21.59 3.72
CA PRO A 302 8.64 20.71 4.53
C PRO A 302 8.30 19.22 4.41
N SER A 303 7.02 18.88 4.24
CA SER A 303 6.59 17.50 4.09
C SER A 303 6.70 16.94 2.66
N TYR A 304 7.15 17.74 1.67
CA TYR A 304 7.30 17.29 0.30
C TYR A 304 8.35 16.17 0.18
N GLY A 305 7.87 14.94 -0.03
CA GLY A 305 8.72 13.75 -0.07
C GLY A 305 9.33 13.36 1.28
N ALA A 306 8.96 14.03 2.37
CA ALA A 306 9.46 13.72 3.69
C ALA A 306 8.70 12.56 4.32
N LYS A 307 9.42 11.73 5.06
CA LYS A 307 8.88 10.67 5.92
C LYS A 307 9.40 10.87 7.33
N CYS A 308 8.49 10.84 8.29
CA CYS A 308 8.77 11.06 9.70
C CYS A 308 8.51 9.78 10.49
N PHE A 309 9.48 9.38 11.30
CA PHE A 309 9.46 8.16 12.11
C PHE A 309 9.62 8.55 13.58
N SER A 310 8.62 8.23 14.41
CA SER A 310 8.70 8.51 15.85
C SER A 310 9.58 7.45 16.52
N THR A 311 10.49 7.88 17.39
CA THR A 311 11.47 7.00 18.05
C THR A 311 11.15 6.76 19.53
N ASN A 312 9.98 7.18 20.01
CA ASN A 312 9.64 7.09 21.43
C ASN A 312 8.95 5.74 21.74
N ILE A 313 9.71 4.78 22.26
CA ILE A 313 9.15 3.52 22.79
C ILE A 313 9.37 3.36 24.29
N ARG A 314 10.37 4.04 24.90
CA ARG A 314 10.88 3.69 26.23
C ARG A 314 11.03 4.87 27.21
N ASP A 315 10.04 5.76 27.28
CA ASP A 315 9.94 6.76 28.36
C ASP A 315 11.09 7.79 28.43
N CYS A 316 11.23 8.59 27.37
CA CYS A 316 11.92 9.88 27.47
C CYS A 316 10.87 10.99 27.33
N ASN A 317 10.87 11.98 28.23
CA ASN A 317 9.98 13.15 28.19
C ASN A 317 10.12 14.02 26.90
N MET A 318 10.93 13.61 25.93
CA MET A 318 11.15 14.25 24.65
C MET A 318 10.83 13.26 23.52
N GLU A 319 9.68 13.47 22.87
CA GLU A 319 9.40 12.82 21.59
C GLU A 319 10.45 13.27 20.57
N THR A 320 11.15 12.30 19.98
CA THR A 320 12.12 12.53 18.92
C THR A 320 11.60 11.90 17.65
N VAL A 321 11.77 12.60 16.54
CA VAL A 321 11.34 12.15 15.22
C VAL A 321 12.52 12.19 14.26
N ILE A 322 12.76 11.07 13.57
CA ILE A 322 13.67 11.02 12.44
C ILE A 322 12.91 11.40 11.18
N LEU A 323 13.37 12.43 10.49
CA LEU A 323 12.87 12.89 9.22
C LEU A 323 13.86 12.47 8.12
N VAL A 324 13.35 11.83 7.08
CA VAL A 324 14.10 11.53 5.85
C VAL A 324 13.43 12.21 4.67
N SER A 325 14.16 13.07 3.96
CA SER A 325 13.65 13.75 2.76
C SER A 325 14.78 14.08 1.78
N PRO A 326 14.48 14.33 0.49
CA PRO A 326 15.51 14.64 -0.49
C PRO A 326 16.13 16.03 -0.31
N LYS A 327 15.41 16.96 0.35
CA LYS A 327 15.87 18.32 0.64
C LYS A 327 16.62 18.44 1.97
N LEU A 328 16.17 17.73 3.01
CA LEU A 328 16.72 17.83 4.37
C LEU A 328 17.61 16.63 4.76
N GLY A 329 17.85 15.71 3.83
CA GLY A 329 18.61 14.50 4.08
C GLY A 329 18.00 13.67 5.21
N ILE A 330 18.86 13.26 6.15
CA ILE A 330 18.48 12.66 7.42
C ILE A 330 18.55 13.77 8.47
N SER A 331 17.43 14.07 9.10
CA SER A 331 17.30 15.12 10.10
C SER A 331 16.59 14.61 11.35
N GLN A 332 16.87 15.23 12.48
CA GLN A 332 16.21 14.96 13.76
C GLN A 332 15.36 16.15 14.18
N ILE A 333 14.14 15.87 14.65
CA ILE A 333 13.22 16.85 15.22
C ILE A 333 13.05 16.48 16.69
N ASN A 334 13.39 17.44 17.58
CA ASN A 334 13.37 17.24 19.03
C ASN A 334 12.16 17.94 19.66
N GLY A 335 11.32 17.22 20.41
CA GLY A 335 10.21 17.78 21.19
C GLY A 335 8.88 17.94 20.44
N ILE A 336 7.84 18.32 21.19
CA ILE A 336 6.42 18.24 20.81
C ILE A 336 5.91 19.51 20.09
N ARG A 337 6.70 20.59 20.03
CA ARG A 337 6.27 21.91 19.49
C ARG A 337 7.28 22.51 18.51
N ASN A 338 6.94 22.51 17.22
CA ASN A 338 7.56 23.31 16.16
C ASN A 338 9.10 23.41 16.22
N SER A 339 9.80 22.30 16.46
CA SER A 339 11.25 22.30 16.33
C SER A 339 11.64 22.20 14.86
N MET A 340 12.52 23.10 14.45
CA MET A 340 13.17 23.04 13.15
C MET A 340 13.95 21.72 13.03
N PRO A 341 13.87 21.00 11.89
CA PRO A 341 14.68 19.83 11.65
C PRO A 341 16.18 20.17 11.78
N VAL A 342 16.89 19.41 12.60
CA VAL A 342 18.35 19.51 12.75
C VAL A 342 18.98 18.47 11.82
N PRO A 343 19.74 18.87 10.80
CA PRO A 343 20.36 17.93 9.87
C PRO A 343 21.41 17.08 10.59
N LEU A 344 21.32 15.76 10.41
CA LEU A 344 22.29 14.79 10.90
C LEU A 344 23.31 14.44 9.81
N ALA A 345 22.82 14.15 8.60
CA ALA A 345 23.66 13.85 7.44
C ALA A 345 22.88 13.88 6.12
N ASP A 346 23.60 14.08 5.02
CA ASP A 346 23.09 13.78 3.69
C ASP A 346 22.96 12.27 3.47
N ILE A 347 21.91 11.87 2.74
CA ILE A 347 21.62 10.46 2.46
C ILE A 347 22.76 9.80 1.66
N GLU A 348 23.47 10.56 0.82
CA GLU A 348 24.59 10.08 0.00
C GLU A 348 25.78 9.58 0.83
N HIS A 349 25.90 10.02 2.09
CA HIS A 349 26.97 9.65 3.00
C HIS A 349 26.70 8.36 3.79
N LEU A 350 25.54 7.73 3.60
CA LEU A 350 25.22 6.44 4.20
C LEU A 350 26.16 5.34 3.70
N THR A 351 26.56 4.46 4.61
CA THR A 351 27.40 3.30 4.27
C THR A 351 26.79 1.97 4.66
N LEU A 352 26.05 1.92 5.77
CA LEU A 352 25.42 0.70 6.27
C LEU A 352 24.20 1.09 7.11
N ILE A 353 23.15 0.28 7.03
CA ILE A 353 22.08 0.25 8.03
C ILE A 353 22.13 -1.09 8.73
N ARG A 354 22.06 -1.08 10.05
CA ARG A 354 21.88 -2.28 10.87
C ARG A 354 20.54 -2.22 11.59
N VAL A 355 19.80 -3.32 11.56
CA VAL A 355 18.53 -3.47 12.26
C VAL A 355 18.62 -4.66 13.20
N GLN A 356 18.42 -4.42 14.49
CA GLN A 356 18.45 -5.43 15.54
C GLN A 356 17.11 -5.44 16.25
N ARG A 357 16.52 -6.63 16.41
CA ARG A 357 15.23 -6.77 17.09
C ARG A 357 15.45 -6.66 18.60
N GLU A 358 14.82 -5.68 19.25
CA GLU A 358 14.94 -5.52 20.70
C GLU A 358 13.89 -6.39 21.43
N ASP A 359 12.64 -6.35 20.97
CA ASP A 359 11.53 -7.12 21.53
C ASP A 359 10.55 -7.63 20.45
N GLN A 360 9.30 -7.97 20.82
CA GLN A 360 8.33 -8.51 19.86
C GLN A 360 7.75 -7.47 18.90
N ILE A 361 7.83 -6.18 19.24
CA ILE A 361 7.19 -5.06 18.53
C ILE A 361 8.16 -3.92 18.18
N SER A 362 9.39 -3.93 18.72
CA SER A 362 10.38 -2.88 18.53
C SER A 362 11.74 -3.39 18.05
N SER A 363 12.37 -2.53 17.24
CA SER A 363 13.68 -2.75 16.65
C SER A 363 14.57 -1.51 16.81
N LEU A 364 15.85 -1.75 17.08
CA LEU A 364 16.91 -0.77 17.06
C LEU A 364 17.46 -0.64 15.64
N VAL A 365 17.38 0.57 15.08
CA VAL A 365 17.95 0.89 13.76
C VAL A 365 19.19 1.74 13.98
N THR A 366 20.34 1.24 13.53
CA THR A 366 21.63 1.94 13.55
C THR A 366 22.02 2.36 12.13
N ILE A 367 22.25 3.65 11.94
CA ILE A 367 22.59 4.29 10.68
C ILE A 367 24.06 4.71 10.73
N TYR A 368 24.91 4.14 9.87
CA TYR A 368 26.35 4.42 9.85
C TYR A 368 26.72 5.57 8.90
N LEU A 369 27.35 6.60 9.47
CA LEU A 369 27.63 7.91 8.88
C LEU A 369 29.13 8.28 9.07
N PRO A 370 30.06 7.65 8.35
CA PRO A 370 31.50 7.78 8.64
C PRO A 370 32.06 9.19 8.44
N THR A 371 31.40 10.04 7.64
CA THR A 371 31.80 11.42 7.37
C THR A 371 31.15 12.45 8.30
N ALA A 372 30.18 12.05 9.12
CA ALA A 372 29.52 12.93 10.07
C ALA A 372 30.30 13.04 11.39
N ILE A 373 30.08 14.13 12.14
CA ILE A 373 30.67 14.32 13.48
C ILE A 373 30.28 13.14 14.39
N GLN A 374 29.03 12.73 14.30
CA GLN A 374 28.52 11.52 14.93
C GLN A 374 28.57 10.38 13.91
N LYS A 375 29.49 9.42 14.12
CA LYS A 375 29.76 8.33 13.16
C LYS A 375 28.63 7.32 12.99
N GLU A 376 27.68 7.28 13.93
CA GLU A 376 26.50 6.45 13.87
C GLU A 376 25.32 7.07 14.61
N VAL A 377 24.11 6.85 14.11
CA VAL A 377 22.85 7.28 14.74
C VAL A 377 22.02 6.04 15.02
N SER A 378 21.73 5.78 16.28
CA SER A 378 20.95 4.62 16.72
C SER A 378 19.62 5.08 17.31
N VAL A 379 18.52 4.52 16.80
CA VAL A 379 17.15 4.89 17.18
C VAL A 379 16.28 3.64 17.32
N SER A 380 15.56 3.53 18.44
CA SER A 380 14.58 2.46 18.67
C SER A 380 13.20 2.92 18.17
N MET A 381 12.49 2.05 17.44
CA MET A 381 11.16 2.33 16.90
C MET A 381 10.36 1.04 16.66
N GLU A 382 9.07 1.17 16.30
CA GLU A 382 8.20 0.03 16.08
C GLU A 382 8.72 -0.75 14.87
N ASP A 383 8.67 -2.09 14.90
CA ASP A 383 9.16 -2.96 13.81
C ASP A 383 8.62 -2.52 12.43
N ARG A 384 7.36 -2.07 12.37
CA ARG A 384 6.74 -1.59 11.14
C ARG A 384 7.35 -0.29 10.63
N ASP A 385 7.67 0.63 11.53
CA ASP A 385 8.29 1.91 11.20
C ASP A 385 9.78 1.73 10.90
N ALA A 386 10.46 0.77 11.55
CA ALA A 386 11.83 0.36 11.24
C ALA A 386 11.95 -0.20 9.81
N ASP A 387 11.09 -1.15 9.45
CA ASP A 387 11.01 -1.69 8.09
C ASP A 387 10.76 -0.59 7.05
N GLU A 388 9.85 0.34 7.33
CA GLU A 388 9.55 1.44 6.42
C GLU A 388 10.71 2.46 6.34
N LEU A 389 11.41 2.75 7.44
CA LEU A 389 12.59 3.62 7.45
C LEU A 389 13.71 3.06 6.58
N VAL A 390 13.99 1.76 6.68
CA VAL A 390 14.97 1.08 5.82
C VAL A 390 14.61 1.24 4.35
N LEU A 391 13.34 1.01 3.98
CA LEU A 391 12.87 1.18 2.60
C LEU A 391 13.04 2.63 2.11
N VAL A 392 12.77 3.62 2.97
CA VAL A 392 12.94 5.03 2.63
C VAL A 392 14.41 5.38 2.39
N LEU A 393 15.29 4.99 3.31
CA LEU A 393 16.73 5.24 3.19
C LEU A 393 17.33 4.53 1.97
N GLN A 394 17.05 3.25 1.76
CA GLN A 394 17.50 2.51 0.59
C GLN A 394 16.96 3.12 -0.71
N GLY A 395 15.70 3.55 -0.73
CA GLY A 395 15.07 4.15 -1.90
C GLY A 395 15.70 5.47 -2.31
N TYR A 396 15.89 6.40 -1.37
CA TYR A 396 16.58 7.66 -1.65
C TYR A 396 18.07 7.48 -1.91
N TYR A 397 18.76 6.60 -1.18
CA TYR A 397 20.17 6.30 -1.43
C TYR A 397 20.39 5.79 -2.86
N ARG A 398 19.55 4.85 -3.31
CA ARG A 398 19.59 4.33 -4.67
C ARG A 398 19.28 5.40 -5.70
N LEU A 399 18.33 6.29 -5.40
CA LEU A 399 17.96 7.37 -6.31
C LEU A 399 19.11 8.38 -6.51
N LEU A 400 19.83 8.71 -5.44
CA LEU A 400 20.90 9.72 -5.44
C LEU A 400 22.25 9.17 -5.92
N THR A 401 22.61 7.95 -5.50
CA THR A 401 23.93 7.37 -5.77
C THR A 401 23.95 6.34 -6.90
N GLY A 402 22.77 5.83 -7.29
CA GLY A 402 22.65 4.69 -8.20
C GLY A 402 23.08 3.34 -7.60
N LYS A 403 23.43 3.28 -6.31
CA LYS A 403 23.93 2.07 -5.63
C LYS A 403 22.90 1.50 -4.66
N GLN A 404 23.09 0.24 -4.26
CA GLN A 404 22.32 -0.38 -3.18
C GLN A 404 22.99 -0.07 -1.85
N LEU A 405 22.20 0.32 -0.85
CA LEU A 405 22.68 0.55 0.51
C LEU A 405 22.73 -0.78 1.26
N PRO A 406 23.90 -1.21 1.78
CA PRO A 406 24.02 -2.42 2.58
C PRO A 406 23.09 -2.40 3.80
N LEU A 407 22.49 -3.55 4.07
CA LEU A 407 21.57 -3.78 5.20
C LEU A 407 22.01 -5.04 5.96
N GLU A 408 22.31 -4.87 7.24
CA GLU A 408 22.49 -5.96 8.20
C GLU A 408 21.23 -6.08 9.05
N GLN A 409 20.41 -7.09 8.79
CA GLN A 409 19.20 -7.34 9.54
C GLN A 409 19.10 -8.82 9.89
N GLU A 410 18.75 -9.12 11.14
CA GLU A 410 18.42 -10.48 11.54
C GLU A 410 17.24 -10.97 10.71
N LYS A 411 17.42 -12.10 10.01
CA LYS A 411 16.34 -12.69 9.21
C LYS A 411 15.27 -13.20 10.15
N ASP A 412 14.07 -12.66 10.02
CA ASP A 412 12.93 -13.18 10.76
C ASP A 412 12.63 -14.61 10.29
N ILE A 413 12.87 -15.55 11.20
CA ILE A 413 12.82 -17.00 10.97
C ILE A 413 11.41 -17.45 10.55
N TRP A 414 10.39 -16.68 10.93
CA TRP A 414 8.98 -16.95 10.66
C TRP A 414 8.50 -16.51 9.27
N THR A 415 9.39 -15.97 8.43
CA THR A 415 9.05 -15.52 7.06
C THR A 415 8.81 -16.65 6.06
N GLN A 416 8.84 -17.92 6.48
CA GLN A 416 8.35 -19.01 5.65
C GLN A 416 6.81 -18.88 5.56
N ASP A 417 6.36 -18.14 4.53
CA ASP A 417 4.96 -17.74 4.24
C ASP A 417 3.96 -18.92 4.10
N GLN A 418 4.42 -20.16 4.29
CA GLN A 418 3.57 -21.34 4.33
C GLN A 418 3.68 -21.99 5.70
N ALA A 419 2.57 -21.96 6.45
CA ALA A 419 2.39 -22.92 7.51
C ALA A 419 2.57 -24.32 6.90
N PRO A 420 3.41 -25.19 7.50
CA PRO A 420 3.52 -26.57 7.04
C PRO A 420 2.13 -27.21 6.99
N LEU A 421 1.92 -28.12 6.02
CA LEU A 421 0.66 -28.85 5.89
C LEU A 421 0.26 -29.43 7.25
N TYR A 422 -1.01 -29.32 7.64
CA TYR A 422 -1.45 -29.83 8.94
C TYR A 422 -1.04 -31.29 9.17
N HIS A 423 -1.10 -32.12 8.13
CA HIS A 423 -0.66 -33.51 8.12
C HIS A 423 0.77 -33.65 7.59
N SER A 424 1.74 -33.04 8.24
CA SER A 424 3.16 -33.22 7.90
C SER A 424 4.02 -33.32 9.15
N GLN A 425 5.34 -33.45 8.95
CA GLN A 425 6.30 -33.19 10.00
C GLN A 425 6.42 -31.67 10.21
N HIS A 426 6.40 -31.24 11.46
CA HIS A 426 6.48 -29.85 11.90
C HIS A 426 7.72 -29.72 12.77
N ALA A 427 8.56 -28.73 12.50
CA ALA A 427 9.64 -28.36 13.40
C ALA A 427 9.07 -27.45 14.51
N VAL A 428 9.21 -27.87 15.76
CA VAL A 428 8.86 -27.10 16.95
C VAL A 428 10.08 -26.29 17.34
N ARG A 429 10.00 -24.97 17.13
CA ARG A 429 11.07 -24.04 17.48
C ARG A 429 10.82 -23.45 18.86
N PRO A 430 11.83 -23.42 19.75
CA PRO A 430 11.72 -22.73 21.03
C PRO A 430 11.39 -21.24 20.80
N ALA A 431 10.44 -20.71 21.57
CA ALA A 431 10.16 -19.28 21.64
C ALA A 431 10.49 -18.77 23.05
N ARG A 432 10.69 -17.45 23.21
CA ARG A 432 11.00 -16.84 24.53
C ARG A 432 9.93 -17.07 25.60
N TRP A 433 8.72 -17.47 25.22
CA TRP A 433 7.63 -17.85 26.13
C TRP A 433 7.51 -19.37 26.34
N SER A 434 8.32 -20.17 25.66
CA SER A 434 8.31 -21.63 25.80
C SER A 434 8.79 -22.01 27.20
N TYR A 435 8.02 -22.83 27.90
CA TYR A 435 8.39 -23.39 29.21
C TYR A 435 9.55 -24.40 29.13
N ALA A 436 10.03 -24.71 27.92
CA ALA A 436 11.16 -25.61 27.72
C ALA A 436 12.47 -24.86 27.99
N VAL A 437 13.19 -25.31 29.02
CA VAL A 437 14.49 -24.79 29.43
C VAL A 437 15.53 -25.07 28.35
N ASP A 438 16.17 -24.01 27.83
CA ASP A 438 17.48 -23.94 27.17
C ASP A 438 17.94 -25.17 26.38
N SER A 439 17.09 -25.67 25.48
CA SER A 439 17.46 -26.68 24.50
C SER A 439 17.36 -26.02 23.14
N GLU A 440 18.52 -25.66 22.57
CA GLU A 440 18.64 -25.16 21.19
C GLU A 440 18.43 -26.27 20.15
N GLU A 441 18.13 -27.51 20.58
CA GLU A 441 17.89 -28.62 19.68
C GLU A 441 16.54 -28.46 18.93
N GLU A 442 16.60 -28.60 17.61
CA GLU A 442 15.40 -28.63 16.78
C GLU A 442 14.54 -29.84 17.14
N ARG A 443 13.35 -29.60 17.71
CA ARG A 443 12.38 -30.64 17.99
C ARG A 443 11.45 -30.81 16.80
N TYR A 444 11.03 -32.04 16.53
CA TYR A 444 10.11 -32.34 15.44
C TYR A 444 8.87 -33.05 15.97
N ALA A 445 7.69 -32.59 15.55
CA ALA A 445 6.41 -33.23 15.79
C ALA A 445 5.86 -33.73 14.45
N ASN A 446 5.55 -35.02 14.34
CA ASN A 446 5.00 -35.58 13.10
C ASN A 446 3.48 -35.76 13.21
N PHE A 447 2.73 -34.95 12.46
CA PHE A 447 1.27 -35.00 12.36
C PHE A 447 0.80 -35.71 11.07
N ALA A 448 1.72 -36.24 10.26
CA ALA A 448 1.38 -37.04 9.08
C ALA A 448 0.74 -38.38 9.44
N VAL A 449 0.95 -38.85 10.67
CA VAL A 449 0.34 -40.06 11.21
C VAL A 449 -0.64 -39.63 12.28
N SER A 450 -1.89 -40.11 12.19
CA SER A 450 -2.83 -39.94 13.29
C SER A 450 -2.20 -40.47 14.57
N PRO A 451 -2.27 -39.75 15.70
CA PRO A 451 -1.70 -40.24 16.94
C PRO A 451 -2.26 -41.64 17.21
N PRO A 452 -1.42 -42.62 17.58
CA PRO A 452 -1.88 -43.97 17.83
C PRO A 452 -2.99 -43.90 18.88
N TYR A 453 -4.20 -44.31 18.50
CA TYR A 453 -5.26 -44.50 19.47
C TYR A 453 -4.82 -45.62 20.38
N HIS A 454 -4.34 -45.26 21.57
CA HIS A 454 -4.16 -46.21 22.65
C HIS A 454 -5.52 -46.36 23.32
N PRO A 455 -6.31 -47.41 23.01
CA PRO A 455 -7.43 -47.73 23.87
C PRO A 455 -6.86 -47.89 25.26
N VAL A 456 -7.45 -47.21 26.24
CA VAL A 456 -7.08 -47.40 27.65
C VAL A 456 -7.24 -48.89 27.91
N SER A 457 -6.12 -49.60 28.04
CA SER A 457 -6.14 -51.02 28.34
C SER A 457 -6.72 -51.16 29.74
N HIS A 458 -8.02 -51.42 29.82
CA HIS A 458 -8.68 -51.89 31.02
C HIS A 458 -8.05 -53.24 31.37
N THR A 459 -6.93 -53.22 32.09
CA THR A 459 -6.38 -54.35 32.87
C THR A 459 -5.00 -53.97 33.43
N ARG A 460 -4.99 -53.15 34.48
CA ARG A 460 -4.16 -53.42 35.66
C ARG A 460 -4.64 -52.59 36.83
N HIS A 461 -4.94 -53.30 37.92
CA HIS A 461 -5.32 -52.80 39.22
C HIS A 461 -4.47 -51.60 39.66
N MET A 462 -5.10 -50.44 39.79
CA MET A 462 -4.60 -49.38 40.66
C MET A 462 -4.81 -49.84 42.11
N ARG A 463 -3.74 -50.28 42.77
CA ARG A 463 -3.64 -50.12 44.22
C ARG A 463 -3.68 -48.62 44.48
N SER A 464 -4.64 -48.17 45.29
CA SER A 464 -4.63 -46.82 45.83
C SER A 464 -3.41 -46.66 46.73
N ASN A 465 -2.42 -45.86 46.31
CA ASN A 465 -1.57 -45.20 47.28
C ASN A 465 -2.40 -44.06 47.85
N GLY A 466 -2.77 -44.21 49.13
CA GLY A 466 -3.45 -43.17 49.87
C GLY A 466 -2.60 -41.91 50.00
N SER A 467 -3.31 -40.78 50.02
CA SER A 467 -2.90 -39.47 50.57
C SER A 467 -1.80 -38.70 49.83
N MET A 468 -2.23 -37.74 49.00
CA MET A 468 -2.20 -36.34 49.43
C MET A 468 -3.44 -35.63 48.87
N THR A 469 -4.31 -35.21 49.79
CA THR A 469 -5.24 -34.06 49.69
C THR A 469 -4.60 -32.92 48.88
N LEU A 470 -5.29 -32.25 47.95
CA LEU A 470 -6.65 -31.71 48.05
C LEU A 470 -7.57 -32.41 47.05
N THR A 471 -8.50 -33.19 47.59
CA THR A 471 -9.01 -34.44 47.00
C THR A 471 -9.84 -34.23 45.74
N ARG A 472 -9.21 -34.64 44.63
CA ARG A 472 -9.72 -34.68 43.27
C ARG A 472 -10.82 -35.72 43.12
N SER A 473 -12.04 -35.27 42.86
CA SER A 473 -13.06 -36.05 42.13
C SER A 473 -14.14 -35.09 41.62
N HIS A 474 -13.85 -34.55 40.44
CA HIS A 474 -14.86 -34.29 39.40
C HIS A 474 -15.64 -35.60 39.19
N SER A 475 -16.92 -35.60 39.53
CA SER A 475 -18.03 -35.31 38.61
C SER A 475 -18.47 -36.55 37.85
N ASP A 476 -19.75 -36.47 37.49
CA ASP A 476 -20.41 -37.22 36.43
C ASP A 476 -21.03 -38.54 36.92
N VAL A 477 -22.25 -38.90 36.51
CA VAL A 477 -22.82 -38.75 35.18
C VAL A 477 -24.35 -38.67 35.32
N MET A 478 -24.95 -37.70 34.66
CA MET A 478 -26.35 -37.76 34.23
C MET A 478 -26.35 -38.32 32.81
N GLN A 479 -27.12 -39.37 32.55
CA GLN A 479 -27.79 -39.65 31.28
C GLN A 479 -28.85 -40.74 31.51
N PRO A 480 -29.89 -40.90 30.67
CA PRO A 480 -30.34 -40.05 29.56
C PRO A 480 -31.87 -39.81 29.54
N SER A 481 -32.34 -38.70 29.00
CA SER A 481 -33.66 -38.67 28.34
C SER A 481 -33.84 -37.49 27.38
N ASN A 482 -34.20 -37.88 26.16
CA ASN A 482 -34.93 -37.21 25.07
C ASN A 482 -35.55 -35.82 25.29
N ASN A 483 -35.56 -35.09 24.16
CA ASN A 483 -36.45 -33.96 23.81
C ASN A 483 -36.17 -32.69 24.64
N THR A 484 -36.01 -31.47 24.13
CA THR A 484 -36.48 -30.78 22.93
C THR A 484 -35.60 -29.55 22.73
N VAL A 485 -35.60 -29.05 21.50
CA VAL A 485 -35.12 -27.72 21.10
C VAL A 485 -35.82 -26.63 21.93
N ASP A 486 -35.12 -25.60 22.41
CA ASP A 486 -35.76 -24.32 22.67
C ASP A 486 -34.82 -23.11 22.52
N ASN A 487 -35.32 -22.17 21.73
CA ASN A 487 -34.85 -20.83 21.55
C ASN A 487 -35.10 -20.01 22.83
N ASN A 488 -34.21 -19.09 23.22
CA ASN A 488 -34.67 -17.71 23.42
C ASN A 488 -33.54 -16.66 23.49
N MET A 489 -33.80 -15.58 22.76
CA MET A 489 -33.18 -14.26 22.86
C MET A 489 -33.78 -13.46 24.02
N ASN A 490 -33.07 -12.41 24.42
CA ASN A 490 -33.53 -11.20 25.10
C ASN A 490 -34.23 -11.37 26.45
N ASN A 491 -33.61 -10.82 27.50
CA ASN A 491 -34.30 -9.79 28.27
C ASN A 491 -33.34 -8.82 28.95
N THR A 492 -33.61 -7.56 28.65
CA THR A 492 -33.17 -6.32 29.28
C THR A 492 -33.45 -6.29 30.77
N LEU A 493 -32.50 -5.82 31.59
CA LEU A 493 -32.72 -5.40 32.97
C LEU A 493 -32.31 -3.93 33.15
N PRO A 494 -33.16 -3.08 33.76
CA PRO A 494 -32.84 -1.70 34.07
C PRO A 494 -32.26 -1.58 35.49
N SER A 495 -31.16 -0.84 35.67
CA SER A 495 -30.68 -0.45 37.00
C SER A 495 -30.89 1.04 37.22
N LYS A 496 -31.84 1.39 38.10
CA LYS A 496 -31.94 2.70 38.75
C LYS A 496 -31.31 2.62 40.15
N PHE A 497 -30.43 3.58 40.42
CA PHE A 497 -30.14 4.30 41.67
C PHE A 497 -29.86 3.52 42.98
N LYS A 498 -28.69 3.81 43.57
CA LYS A 498 -28.64 4.43 44.91
C LYS A 498 -27.31 5.14 45.19
N ASP A 499 -27.45 6.29 45.86
CA ASP A 499 -26.42 7.21 46.34
C ASP A 499 -25.38 6.59 47.27
N ARG A 500 -24.11 6.94 47.06
CA ARG A 500 -23.29 7.71 48.01
C ARG A 500 -22.01 8.21 47.33
#